data_AF-A0AA35PWU4-F1
#
_entry.id   AF-A0AA35PWU4-F1
#
_cell.length_a   1.000
_cell.length_b   1.000
_cell.length_c   1.000
_cell.angle_alpha   90.00
_cell.angle_beta   90.00
_cell.angle_gamma   90.00
#
_symmetry.space_group_name_H-M   'P 1'
#
loop_
_entity.id
_entity.type
_entity.pdbx_description
1 polymer ?
#
loop_
_entity_poly.entity_id
_entity_poly.type
_entity_poly.pdbx_seq_one_letter_code
_entity_poly.pdbx_strand_id
1 'polypeptide(L)'
;MYSYQKALREEWLHSTASQHQRKLYLNPLVSGRDKASSVTSEAFTRLGLRQSWELVQNIIGKNNYIIYFALGYSIDESESEVKAYITHPYISAAEIVQKHTQICPDASAYKIQQFLLIITGGSHGPYTRKHLISYFAFKRRSPETPVRTVLFPLDSYTASDEDTQEHVERYIEAIHTPGIYRERYRKVIESVQHRPLTEGRGIHSWVSLKHKPGGKASNTYYLSPEYYRALEQIKTPLTNGFKSS
;
A
#
# COMPACT_ATOMS: atom_id res chain seq x y z
N MET A 1 31.70 13.58 33.72
CA MET A 1 30.26 13.29 33.96
C MET A 1 29.29 14.33 33.38
N TYR A 2 29.70 15.58 33.17
CA TYR A 2 28.81 16.65 32.64
C TYR A 2 28.61 16.66 31.11
N SER A 3 29.43 15.93 30.32
CA SER A 3 29.30 15.91 28.85
C SER A 3 28.39 14.81 28.31
N TYR A 4 28.12 13.75 29.08
CA TYR A 4 27.26 12.64 28.64
C TYR A 4 25.76 12.98 28.76
N GLN A 5 25.37 13.79 29.75
CA GLN A 5 23.98 14.25 29.87
C GLN A 5 23.61 15.34 28.85
N LYS A 6 24.59 16.08 28.30
CA LYS A 6 24.34 17.07 27.24
C LYS A 6 24.13 16.42 25.88
N ALA A 7 24.89 15.36 25.56
CA ALA A 7 24.71 14.56 24.35
C ALA A 7 23.33 13.87 24.31
N LEU A 8 22.88 13.31 25.44
CA LEU A 8 21.54 12.72 25.52
C LEU A 8 20.41 13.75 25.45
N ARG A 9 20.66 15.02 25.84
CA ARG A 9 19.65 16.09 25.73
C ARG A 9 19.56 16.66 24.31
N GLU A 10 20.66 16.65 23.56
CA GLU A 10 20.71 17.09 22.16
C GLU A 10 20.22 15.98 21.19
N GLU A 11 20.46 14.70 21.48
CA GLU A 11 19.86 13.58 20.70
C GLU A 11 18.34 13.51 20.84
N TRP A 12 17.77 13.93 21.99
CA TRP A 12 16.32 14.01 22.17
C TRP A 12 15.69 15.24 21.51
N LEU A 13 16.46 16.28 21.18
CA LEU A 13 16.01 17.43 20.39
C LEU A 13 16.09 17.17 18.87
N HIS A 14 16.87 16.17 18.46
CA HIS A 14 16.89 15.63 17.09
C HIS A 14 16.08 14.36 16.90
N SER A 15 15.39 13.89 17.94
CA SER A 15 14.15 13.15 17.77
C SER A 15 13.21 14.11 17.04
N THR A 16 13.25 14.02 15.71
CA THR A 16 12.25 14.59 14.83
C THR A 16 10.94 14.03 15.32
N ALA A 17 10.30 14.78 16.21
CA ALA A 17 8.90 14.64 16.52
C ALA A 17 8.27 14.37 15.18
N SER A 18 7.71 13.17 14.98
CA SER A 18 6.85 12.93 13.85
C SER A 18 5.80 14.03 13.97
N GLN A 19 5.93 15.10 13.18
CA GLN A 19 4.93 16.15 13.14
C GLN A 19 3.62 15.41 12.97
N HIS A 20 2.71 15.62 13.94
CA HIS A 20 1.59 14.72 14.16
C HIS A 20 0.70 14.71 12.92
N GLN A 21 0.98 13.79 11.99
CA GLN A 21 0.25 13.71 10.75
C GLN A 21 -1.03 12.93 11.03
N ARG A 22 -2.13 13.65 11.18
CA ARG A 22 -3.45 13.04 11.41
C ARG A 22 -4.04 12.66 10.06
N LYS A 23 -4.63 11.47 9.98
CA LYS A 23 -5.30 10.99 8.77
C LYS A 23 -6.75 10.68 9.08
N LEU A 24 -7.66 11.31 8.35
CA LEU A 24 -9.09 11.01 8.37
C LEU A 24 -9.41 10.15 7.15
N TYR A 25 -10.08 9.03 7.36
CA TYR A 25 -10.56 8.15 6.29
C TYR A 25 -12.08 8.21 6.25
N LEU A 26 -12.62 8.57 5.09
CA LEU A 26 -14.04 8.66 4.81
C LEU A 26 -14.44 7.54 3.85
N ASN A 27 -15.71 7.14 3.92
CA ASN A 27 -16.29 6.09 3.08
C ASN A 27 -17.15 6.70 1.95
N PRO A 28 -16.65 6.77 0.70
CA PRO A 28 -17.42 7.29 -0.43
C PRO A 28 -18.61 6.40 -0.83
N LEU A 29 -18.66 5.16 -0.35
CA LEU A 29 -19.74 4.20 -0.61
C LEU A 29 -20.98 4.45 0.27
N VAL A 30 -20.96 5.43 1.19
CA VAL A 30 -22.10 5.74 2.07
C VAL A 30 -23.39 6.04 1.29
N SER A 31 -23.25 6.55 0.07
CA SER A 31 -24.37 6.88 -0.83
C SER A 31 -24.57 5.86 -1.95
N GLY A 32 -23.92 4.69 -1.87
CA GLY A 32 -23.91 3.68 -2.93
C GLY A 32 -22.65 3.70 -3.79
N ARG A 33 -22.32 2.55 -4.39
CA ARG A 33 -21.10 2.35 -5.19
C ARG A 33 -21.10 3.14 -6.49
N ASP A 34 -22.27 3.28 -7.10
CA ASP A 34 -22.56 4.09 -8.28
C ASP A 34 -22.25 5.58 -8.06
N LYS A 35 -22.47 6.09 -6.84
CA LYS A 35 -22.22 7.50 -6.51
C LYS A 35 -20.80 7.79 -6.00
N ALA A 36 -20.06 6.78 -5.58
CA ALA A 36 -18.75 6.94 -4.93
C ALA A 36 -17.75 7.78 -5.73
N SER A 37 -17.71 7.60 -7.06
CA SER A 37 -16.87 8.40 -7.96
C SER A 37 -17.28 9.88 -7.95
N SER A 38 -18.58 10.16 -8.13
CA SER A 38 -19.10 11.54 -8.15
C SER A 38 -18.91 12.28 -6.81
N VAL A 39 -19.14 11.60 -5.68
CA VAL A 39 -18.93 12.17 -4.34
C VAL A 39 -17.46 12.49 -4.12
N THR A 40 -16.56 11.62 -4.56
CA THR A 40 -15.11 11.85 -4.47
C THR A 40 -14.68 13.01 -5.37
N SER A 41 -15.21 13.09 -6.59
CA SER A 41 -14.97 14.20 -7.53
C SER A 41 -15.36 15.56 -6.94
N GLU A 42 -16.54 15.64 -6.33
CA GLU A 42 -17.02 16.84 -5.67
C GLU A 42 -16.11 17.24 -4.49
N ALA A 43 -15.68 16.26 -3.68
CA ALA A 43 -14.74 16.52 -2.58
C ALA A 43 -13.40 17.07 -3.08
N PHE A 44 -12.81 16.47 -4.13
CA PHE A 44 -11.59 17.00 -4.75
C PHE A 44 -11.79 18.41 -5.30
N THR A 45 -12.94 18.69 -5.92
CA THR A 45 -13.27 20.01 -6.47
C THR A 45 -13.36 21.07 -5.37
N ARG A 46 -14.06 20.78 -4.26
CA ARG A 46 -14.15 21.68 -3.09
C ARG A 46 -12.80 21.96 -2.44
N LEU A 47 -11.85 21.04 -2.57
CA LEU A 47 -10.48 21.19 -2.06
C LEU A 47 -9.53 21.85 -3.06
N GLY A 48 -10.05 22.30 -4.22
CA GLY A 48 -9.24 22.95 -5.27
C GLY A 48 -8.34 21.98 -6.04
N LEU A 49 -8.67 20.69 -6.07
CA LEU A 49 -7.90 19.61 -6.68
C LEU A 49 -8.66 18.94 -7.84
N ARG A 50 -9.50 19.69 -8.55
CA ARG A 50 -10.27 19.16 -9.69
C ARG A 50 -9.39 18.51 -10.75
N GLN A 51 -8.28 19.16 -11.15
CA GLN A 51 -7.34 18.63 -12.14
C GLN A 51 -6.71 17.31 -11.67
N SER A 52 -6.32 17.22 -10.40
CA SER A 52 -5.84 15.97 -9.80
C SER A 52 -6.86 14.84 -9.89
N TRP A 53 -8.15 15.15 -9.71
CA TRP A 53 -9.21 14.16 -9.86
C TRP A 53 -9.36 13.68 -11.31
N GLU A 54 -9.21 14.55 -12.30
CA GLU A 54 -9.27 14.19 -13.72
C GLU A 54 -8.22 13.11 -14.07
N LEU A 55 -7.00 13.20 -13.50
CA LEU A 55 -5.98 12.16 -13.62
C LEU A 55 -6.46 10.79 -13.08
N VAL A 56 -7.09 10.80 -11.91
CA VAL A 56 -7.61 9.58 -11.26
C VAL A 56 -8.78 9.01 -12.07
N GLN A 57 -9.71 9.85 -12.50
CA GLN A 57 -10.89 9.45 -13.23
C GLN A 57 -10.54 8.71 -14.53
N ASN A 58 -9.47 9.13 -15.20
CA ASN A 58 -9.00 8.51 -16.46
C ASN A 58 -8.52 7.06 -16.31
N ILE A 59 -8.26 6.58 -15.10
CA ILE A 59 -7.82 5.19 -14.85
C ILE A 59 -8.88 4.33 -14.15
N ILE A 60 -10.00 4.90 -13.73
CA ILE A 60 -11.09 4.13 -13.11
C ILE A 60 -11.81 3.38 -14.23
N GLY A 61 -11.55 2.08 -14.33
CA GLY A 61 -12.28 1.21 -15.25
C GLY A 61 -13.68 0.89 -14.73
N LYS A 62 -14.53 0.33 -15.61
CA LYS A 62 -15.93 -0.04 -15.31
C LYS A 62 -16.13 -0.82 -14.01
N ASN A 63 -15.20 -1.73 -13.69
CA ASN A 63 -15.30 -2.58 -12.50
C ASN A 63 -14.62 -1.99 -11.27
N ASN A 64 -13.87 -0.90 -11.42
CA ASN A 64 -13.17 -0.24 -10.32
C ASN A 64 -14.14 0.63 -9.52
N TYR A 65 -13.78 0.94 -8.29
CA TYR A 65 -14.57 1.83 -7.44
C TYR A 65 -13.70 2.46 -6.36
N ILE A 66 -14.12 3.63 -5.86
CA ILE A 66 -13.44 4.30 -4.76
C ILE A 66 -13.90 3.67 -3.45
N ILE A 67 -12.96 3.08 -2.70
CA ILE A 67 -13.23 2.45 -1.40
C ILE A 67 -13.00 3.40 -0.23
N TYR A 68 -12.04 4.32 -0.36
CA TYR A 68 -11.76 5.34 0.65
C TYR A 68 -11.40 6.68 0.01
N PHE A 69 -11.77 7.74 0.71
CA PHE A 69 -11.25 9.09 0.51
C PHE A 69 -10.57 9.50 1.80
N ALA A 70 -9.32 9.98 1.74
CA ALA A 70 -8.59 10.33 2.95
C ALA A 70 -7.98 11.73 2.92
N LEU A 71 -7.98 12.38 4.08
CA LEU A 71 -7.36 13.68 4.33
C LEU A 71 -6.20 13.49 5.29
N GLY A 72 -4.98 13.81 4.85
CA GLY A 72 -3.79 13.90 5.69
C GLY A 72 -3.55 15.34 6.09
N TYR A 73 -3.69 15.65 7.38
CA TYR A 73 -3.36 16.94 7.96
C TYR A 73 -1.94 16.92 8.51
N SER A 74 -1.18 17.97 8.20
CA SER A 74 0.16 18.21 8.72
C SER A 74 0.26 19.64 9.24
N ILE A 75 1.10 19.85 10.26
CA ILE A 75 1.44 21.19 10.76
C ILE A 75 2.12 21.99 9.64
N ASP A 76 2.98 21.34 8.86
CA ASP A 76 3.42 21.87 7.57
C ASP A 76 2.29 21.65 6.54
N GLU A 77 1.55 22.71 6.24
CA GLU A 77 0.46 22.68 5.26
C GLU A 77 0.90 22.16 3.89
N SER A 78 2.18 22.34 3.51
CA SER A 78 2.71 21.84 2.25
C SER A 78 2.80 20.31 2.18
N GLU A 79 2.79 19.67 3.35
CA GLU A 79 2.76 18.22 3.50
C GLU A 79 1.34 17.66 3.66
N SER A 80 0.32 18.52 3.71
CA SER A 80 -1.08 18.08 3.73
C SER A 80 -1.48 17.47 2.38
N GLU A 81 -2.22 16.36 2.45
CA GLU A 81 -2.49 15.52 1.29
C GLU A 81 -3.95 15.05 1.23
N VAL A 82 -4.48 14.91 0.02
CA VAL A 82 -5.79 14.31 -0.27
C VAL A 82 -5.56 13.01 -1.02
N LYS A 83 -6.26 11.94 -0.64
CA LYS A 83 -6.09 10.60 -1.22
C LYS A 83 -7.37 10.02 -1.76
N ALA A 84 -7.30 9.43 -2.94
CA ALA A 84 -8.31 8.54 -3.48
C ALA A 84 -7.78 7.10 -3.47
N TYR A 85 -8.53 6.17 -2.88
CA TYR A 85 -8.23 4.74 -2.87
C TYR A 85 -9.15 4.01 -3.85
N ILE A 86 -8.58 3.39 -4.85
CA ILE A 86 -9.28 2.70 -5.93
C ILE A 86 -9.11 1.20 -5.74
N THR A 87 -10.22 0.49 -5.65
CA THR A 87 -10.22 -0.97 -5.66
C THR A 87 -10.25 -1.50 -7.09
N HIS A 88 -9.43 -2.52 -7.36
CA HIS A 88 -9.29 -3.14 -8.68
C HIS A 88 -9.66 -4.63 -8.66
N PRO A 89 -10.94 -4.97 -8.86
CA PRO A 89 -11.36 -6.37 -9.00
C PRO A 89 -10.74 -7.04 -10.24
N TYR A 90 -10.28 -8.28 -10.09
CA TYR A 90 -9.78 -9.15 -11.17
C TYR A 90 -8.64 -8.56 -11.99
N ILE A 91 -7.85 -7.66 -11.41
CA ILE A 91 -6.79 -6.96 -12.15
C ILE A 91 -5.51 -7.79 -12.22
N SER A 92 -4.75 -7.66 -13.31
CA SER A 92 -3.40 -8.19 -13.47
C SER A 92 -2.32 -7.19 -13.05
N ALA A 93 -1.08 -7.67 -12.89
CA ALA A 93 0.08 -6.82 -12.67
C ALA A 93 0.30 -5.82 -13.82
N ALA A 94 0.09 -6.26 -15.07
CA ALA A 94 0.28 -5.43 -16.25
C ALA A 94 -0.72 -4.26 -16.30
N GLU A 95 -1.98 -4.53 -15.97
CA GLU A 95 -3.01 -3.48 -15.90
C GLU A 95 -2.75 -2.48 -14.77
N ILE A 96 -2.20 -2.92 -13.63
CA ILE A 96 -1.78 -2.00 -12.57
C ILE A 96 -0.63 -1.11 -13.03
N VAL A 97 0.38 -1.68 -13.71
CA VAL A 97 1.46 -0.91 -14.31
C VAL A 97 0.90 0.16 -15.25
N GLN A 98 0.03 -0.23 -16.18
CA GLN A 98 -0.59 0.68 -17.15
C GLN A 98 -1.32 1.84 -16.46
N LYS A 99 -2.12 1.55 -15.42
CA LYS A 99 -2.85 2.59 -14.67
C LYS A 99 -1.91 3.55 -13.94
N HIS A 100 -0.83 3.04 -13.34
CA HIS A 100 0.14 3.88 -12.63
C HIS A 100 0.99 4.74 -13.59
N THR A 101 1.36 4.21 -14.75
CA THR A 101 2.13 4.97 -15.76
C THR A 101 1.26 6.01 -16.48
N GLN A 102 -0.05 5.76 -16.62
CA GLN A 102 -0.99 6.73 -17.20
C GLN A 102 -1.17 7.98 -16.31
N ILE A 103 -1.20 7.81 -14.98
CA ILE A 103 -1.25 8.97 -14.05
C ILE A 103 0.12 9.66 -13.95
N CYS A 104 1.18 8.88 -13.97
CA CYS A 104 2.54 9.39 -13.79
C CYS A 104 3.50 8.65 -14.71
N PRO A 105 3.90 9.25 -15.84
CA PRO A 105 4.82 8.62 -16.78
C PRO A 105 6.18 8.22 -16.18
N ASP A 106 6.58 8.82 -15.06
CA ASP A 106 7.79 8.48 -14.31
C ASP A 106 7.65 7.23 -13.42
N ALA A 107 6.46 6.62 -13.36
CA ALA A 107 6.23 5.40 -12.59
C ALA A 107 7.06 4.25 -13.16
N SER A 108 7.86 3.61 -12.30
CA SER A 108 8.67 2.46 -12.71
C SER A 108 7.80 1.22 -12.89
N ALA A 109 7.48 0.91 -14.14
CA ALA A 109 6.80 -0.33 -14.52
C ALA A 109 7.49 -1.57 -13.94
N TYR A 110 8.83 -1.61 -14.06
CA TYR A 110 9.66 -2.70 -13.54
C TYR A 110 9.49 -2.89 -12.03
N LYS A 111 9.54 -1.81 -11.22
CA LYS A 111 9.40 -1.92 -9.75
C LYS A 111 8.03 -2.45 -9.33
N ILE A 112 6.97 -1.99 -10.00
CA ILE A 112 5.59 -2.46 -9.73
C ILE A 112 5.45 -3.94 -10.10
N GLN A 113 5.92 -4.34 -11.28
CA GLN A 113 5.81 -5.71 -11.75
C GLN A 113 6.65 -6.66 -10.90
N GLN A 114 7.91 -6.30 -10.59
CA GLN A 114 8.78 -7.08 -9.71
C GLN A 114 8.17 -7.25 -8.33
N PHE A 115 7.62 -6.16 -7.75
CA PHE A 115 6.94 -6.23 -6.46
C PHE A 115 5.79 -7.21 -6.48
N LEU A 116 4.84 -7.04 -7.41
CA LEU A 116 3.66 -7.89 -7.51
C LEU A 116 4.01 -9.35 -7.83
N LEU A 117 5.01 -9.58 -8.68
CA LEU A 117 5.46 -10.93 -9.01
C LEU A 117 6.01 -11.65 -7.79
N ILE A 118 6.91 -11.02 -7.03
CA ILE A 118 7.58 -11.69 -5.90
C ILE A 118 6.61 -11.88 -4.73
N ILE A 119 5.86 -10.85 -4.35
CA ILE A 119 4.96 -10.93 -3.18
C ILE A 119 3.82 -11.94 -3.37
N THR A 120 3.47 -12.29 -4.61
CA THR A 120 2.46 -13.30 -4.94
C THR A 120 3.03 -14.69 -5.19
N GLY A 121 4.34 -14.89 -5.02
CA GLY A 121 4.97 -16.18 -5.30
C GLY A 121 5.03 -16.53 -6.78
N GLY A 122 5.06 -15.52 -7.67
CA GLY A 122 5.22 -15.71 -9.11
C GLY A 122 3.97 -15.46 -9.95
N SER A 123 2.88 -14.93 -9.38
CA SER A 123 1.63 -14.70 -10.13
C SER A 123 1.54 -13.30 -10.74
N HIS A 124 1.21 -13.24 -12.04
CA HIS A 124 0.86 -12.00 -12.73
C HIS A 124 -0.63 -11.60 -12.61
N GLY A 125 -1.42 -12.37 -11.86
CA GLY A 125 -2.87 -12.26 -11.81
C GLY A 125 -3.57 -13.04 -12.93
N PRO A 126 -4.88 -12.78 -13.20
CA PRO A 126 -5.70 -11.79 -12.51
C PRO A 126 -5.85 -12.11 -11.02
N TYR A 127 -5.81 -11.07 -10.19
CA TYR A 127 -5.96 -11.20 -8.75
C TYR A 127 -7.45 -11.34 -8.40
N THR A 128 -7.90 -12.58 -8.20
CA THR A 128 -9.33 -12.94 -8.11
C THR A 128 -9.91 -13.02 -6.69
N ARG A 129 -9.08 -12.90 -5.66
CA ARG A 129 -9.50 -12.93 -4.25
C ARG A 129 -9.70 -11.50 -3.75
N LYS A 130 -9.27 -11.18 -2.52
CA LYS A 130 -9.36 -9.83 -1.98
C LYS A 130 -8.65 -8.85 -2.93
N HIS A 131 -9.37 -7.79 -3.28
CA HIS A 131 -8.95 -6.94 -4.39
C HIS A 131 -7.72 -6.09 -4.03
N LEU A 132 -6.81 -5.97 -4.99
CA LEU A 132 -5.69 -5.04 -4.96
C LEU A 132 -6.23 -3.59 -4.98
N ILE A 133 -5.57 -2.70 -4.22
CA ILE A 133 -5.93 -1.29 -4.12
C ILE A 133 -4.78 -0.43 -4.64
N SER A 134 -5.08 0.54 -5.51
CA SER A 134 -4.17 1.67 -5.74
C SER A 134 -4.63 2.87 -4.94
N TYR A 135 -3.71 3.68 -4.44
CA TYR A 135 -4.07 5.02 -3.98
C TYR A 135 -3.08 6.07 -4.46
N PHE A 136 -3.62 7.27 -4.68
CA PHE A 136 -2.89 8.43 -5.16
C PHE A 136 -3.06 9.56 -4.15
N ALA A 137 -1.95 10.09 -3.65
CA ALA A 137 -1.93 11.17 -2.67
C ALA A 137 -1.46 12.47 -3.33
N PHE A 138 -2.35 13.44 -3.35
CA PHE A 138 -2.18 14.73 -3.99
C PHE A 138 -1.91 15.80 -2.95
N LYS A 139 -0.91 16.64 -3.21
CA LYS A 139 -0.62 17.84 -2.44
C LYS A 139 -0.98 19.05 -3.28
N ARG A 140 -1.48 20.11 -2.64
CA ARG A 140 -1.88 21.34 -3.35
C ARG A 140 -0.74 22.02 -4.11
N ARG A 141 0.50 21.91 -3.60
CA ARG A 141 1.69 22.48 -4.27
C ARG A 141 2.16 21.69 -5.49
N SER A 142 1.73 20.43 -5.63
CA SER A 142 2.16 19.55 -6.70
C SER A 142 1.00 18.62 -7.14
N PRO A 143 -0.11 19.19 -7.64
CA PRO A 143 -1.35 18.45 -7.91
C PRO A 143 -1.23 17.47 -9.08
N GLU A 144 -0.21 17.63 -9.93
CA GLU A 144 0.03 16.78 -11.11
C GLU A 144 0.97 15.61 -10.85
N THR A 145 1.66 15.59 -9.70
CA THR A 145 2.67 14.58 -9.38
C THR A 145 2.33 13.86 -8.07
N PRO A 146 1.22 13.10 -8.04
CA PRO A 146 0.82 12.41 -6.83
C PRO A 146 1.89 11.41 -6.39
N VAL A 147 1.95 11.22 -5.07
CA VAL A 147 2.56 10.03 -4.51
C VAL A 147 1.66 8.84 -4.82
N ARG A 148 2.24 7.77 -5.34
CA ARG A 148 1.51 6.61 -5.86
C ARG A 148 1.72 5.44 -4.94
N THR A 149 0.72 4.60 -4.74
CA THR A 149 0.89 3.39 -3.95
C THR A 149 0.07 2.25 -4.51
N VAL A 150 0.73 1.09 -4.65
CA VAL A 150 0.08 -0.21 -4.82
C VAL A 150 -0.04 -0.82 -3.42
N LEU A 151 -1.23 -1.26 -3.03
CA LEU A 151 -1.53 -1.89 -1.75
C LEU A 151 -2.11 -3.28 -2.04
N PHE A 152 -1.34 -4.31 -1.69
CA PHE A 152 -1.65 -5.70 -1.99
C PHE A 152 -2.06 -6.48 -0.73
N PRO A 153 -3.17 -7.24 -0.76
CA PRO A 153 -3.67 -7.98 0.40
C PRO A 153 -2.94 -9.31 0.54
N LEU A 154 -1.89 -9.36 1.34
CA LEU A 154 -1.10 -10.57 1.54
C LEU A 154 -1.94 -11.71 2.13
N ASP A 155 -2.81 -11.36 3.09
CA ASP A 155 -3.66 -12.30 3.80
C ASP A 155 -4.46 -13.22 2.89
N SER A 156 -4.70 -12.87 1.64
CA SER A 156 -5.57 -13.59 0.72
C SER A 156 -4.84 -14.43 -0.32
N TYR A 157 -3.52 -14.31 -0.45
CA TYR A 157 -2.75 -14.86 -1.57
C TYR A 157 -1.59 -15.78 -1.15
N THR A 158 -1.51 -16.17 0.12
CA THR A 158 -0.49 -17.12 0.62
C THR A 158 -1.15 -18.17 1.52
N ALA A 159 -0.65 -19.40 1.50
CA ALA A 159 -1.32 -20.48 2.22
C ALA A 159 -1.20 -20.31 3.74
N SER A 160 -0.08 -19.73 4.19
CA SER A 160 0.22 -19.42 5.58
C SER A 160 0.91 -18.05 5.70
N ASP A 161 1.13 -17.57 6.93
CA ASP A 161 1.99 -16.41 7.18
C ASP A 161 3.48 -16.74 7.01
N GLU A 162 3.87 -18.02 7.05
CA GLU A 162 5.23 -18.47 6.74
C GLU A 162 5.55 -18.24 5.25
N ASP A 163 4.65 -18.67 4.36
CA ASP A 163 4.74 -18.39 2.92
C ASP A 163 4.80 -16.87 2.67
N THR A 164 3.98 -16.09 3.39
CA THR A 164 4.02 -14.64 3.29
C THR A 164 5.37 -14.08 3.68
N GLN A 165 5.91 -14.53 4.81
CA GLN A 165 7.22 -14.10 5.29
C GLN A 165 8.30 -14.43 4.27
N GLU A 166 8.28 -15.64 3.70
CA GLU A 166 9.22 -16.02 2.65
C GLU A 166 9.15 -15.09 1.43
N HIS A 167 7.95 -14.80 0.92
CA HIS A 167 7.77 -13.90 -0.21
C HIS A 167 8.26 -12.47 0.08
N VAL A 168 7.99 -11.96 1.28
CA VAL A 168 8.46 -10.63 1.70
C VAL A 168 9.98 -10.60 1.81
N GLU A 169 10.60 -11.63 2.39
CA GLU A 169 12.05 -11.70 2.53
C GLU A 169 12.75 -11.80 1.16
N ARG A 170 12.22 -12.63 0.25
CA ARG A 170 12.68 -12.67 -1.16
C ARG A 170 12.56 -11.30 -1.83
N TYR A 171 11.48 -10.56 -1.57
CA TYR A 171 11.32 -9.21 -2.12
C TYR A 171 12.36 -8.24 -1.55
N ILE A 172 12.59 -8.24 -0.24
CA ILE A 172 13.61 -7.41 0.43
C ILE A 172 15.00 -7.65 -0.16
N GLU A 173 15.34 -8.92 -0.41
CA GLU A 173 16.59 -9.32 -1.07
C GLU A 173 16.67 -8.84 -2.52
N ALA A 174 15.60 -9.04 -3.31
CA ALA A 174 15.55 -8.63 -4.71
C ALA A 174 15.65 -7.12 -4.94
N ILE A 175 15.27 -6.30 -3.96
CA ILE A 175 15.44 -4.84 -4.02
C ILE A 175 16.77 -4.37 -3.39
N HIS A 176 17.68 -5.30 -3.08
CA HIS A 176 19.01 -5.03 -2.53
C HIS A 176 19.01 -4.13 -1.28
N THR A 177 18.02 -4.32 -0.41
CA THR A 177 17.96 -3.59 0.85
C THR A 177 18.99 -4.17 1.84
N PRO A 178 19.68 -3.34 2.66
CA PRO A 178 20.61 -3.84 3.67
C PRO A 178 19.99 -4.89 4.61
N GLY A 179 20.75 -5.92 4.98
CA GLY A 179 20.27 -7.07 5.77
C GLY A 179 19.56 -6.69 7.08
N ILE A 180 19.95 -5.58 7.70
CA ILE A 180 19.32 -5.03 8.91
C ILE A 180 17.81 -4.79 8.76
N TYR A 181 17.30 -4.50 7.56
CA TYR A 181 15.86 -4.33 7.34
C TYR A 181 15.11 -5.66 7.35
N ARG A 182 15.72 -6.75 6.86
CA ARG A 182 15.17 -8.11 6.98
C ARG A 182 15.10 -8.53 8.44
N GLU A 183 16.16 -8.26 9.22
CA GLU A 183 16.17 -8.54 10.66
C GLU A 183 15.12 -7.74 11.43
N ARG A 184 14.99 -6.44 11.13
CA ARG A 184 13.94 -5.59 11.73
C ARG A 184 12.55 -6.09 11.39
N TYR A 185 12.32 -6.48 10.15
CA TYR A 185 11.05 -7.06 9.72
C TYR A 185 10.71 -8.31 10.54
N ARG A 186 11.62 -9.28 10.66
CA ARG A 186 11.44 -10.49 11.47
C ARG A 186 11.10 -10.17 12.92
N LYS A 187 11.86 -9.27 13.57
CA LYS A 187 11.60 -8.85 14.96
C LYS A 187 10.21 -8.28 15.17
N VAL A 188 9.68 -7.52 14.19
CA VAL A 188 8.32 -6.99 14.27
C VAL A 188 7.29 -8.10 14.12
N ILE A 189 7.49 -9.07 13.22
CA ILE A 189 6.61 -10.24 13.12
C ILE A 189 6.61 -11.04 14.42
N GLU A 190 7.78 -11.38 14.95
CA GLU A 190 7.93 -12.08 16.23
C GLU A 190 7.19 -11.37 17.38
N SER A 191 7.14 -10.03 17.38
CA SER A 191 6.47 -9.26 18.44
C SER A 191 4.93 -9.32 18.39
N VAL A 192 4.34 -9.56 17.22
CA VAL A 192 2.87 -9.64 17.05
C VAL A 192 2.37 -11.07 16.90
N GLN A 193 3.28 -12.01 16.72
CA GLN A 193 2.99 -13.42 16.51
C GLN A 193 2.60 -14.09 17.84
N HIS A 194 1.40 -14.68 17.88
CA HIS A 194 0.88 -15.41 19.05
C HIS A 194 0.62 -16.90 18.76
N ARG A 195 1.00 -17.38 17.56
CA ARG A 195 0.89 -18.75 17.08
C ARG A 195 2.02 -19.05 16.08
N PRO A 196 2.35 -20.31 15.76
CA PRO A 196 3.22 -20.61 14.63
C PRO A 196 2.70 -20.01 13.31
N LEU A 197 3.61 -19.49 12.48
CA LEU A 197 3.26 -18.88 11.19
C LEU A 197 2.69 -19.91 10.20
N THR A 198 3.03 -21.18 10.39
CA THR A 198 2.49 -22.31 9.64
C THR A 198 1.01 -22.54 9.92
N GLU A 199 0.49 -22.22 11.11
CA GLU A 199 -0.86 -22.63 11.55
C GLU A 199 -2.01 -21.74 11.02
N GLY A 200 -1.72 -20.78 10.14
CA GLY A 200 -2.74 -19.93 9.57
C GLY A 200 -2.16 -18.75 8.82
N ARG A 201 -3.04 -17.85 8.39
CA ARG A 201 -2.71 -16.60 7.72
C ARG A 201 -3.39 -15.42 8.42
N GLY A 202 -2.95 -14.21 8.13
CA GLY A 202 -3.65 -12.99 8.55
C GLY A 202 -2.82 -12.05 9.41
N ILE A 203 -1.71 -12.52 10.01
CA ILE A 203 -0.73 -11.63 10.65
C ILE A 203 -0.25 -10.62 9.60
N HIS A 204 0.13 -11.08 8.42
CA HIS A 204 0.46 -10.20 7.29
C HIS A 204 -0.82 -9.80 6.55
N SER A 205 -1.43 -8.68 6.93
CA SER A 205 -2.70 -8.22 6.33
C SER A 205 -2.51 -7.63 4.93
N TRP A 206 -1.60 -6.66 4.80
CA TRP A 206 -1.33 -5.97 3.54
C TRP A 206 0.14 -5.60 3.42
N VAL A 207 0.60 -5.38 2.19
CA VAL A 207 1.87 -4.71 1.91
C VAL A 207 1.65 -3.61 0.89
N SER A 208 2.30 -2.47 1.08
CA SER A 208 2.29 -1.40 0.11
C SER A 208 3.64 -1.18 -0.55
N LEU A 209 3.65 -0.87 -1.84
CA LEU A 209 4.76 -0.25 -2.55
C LEU A 209 4.41 1.20 -2.85
N LYS A 210 5.05 2.14 -2.15
CA LYS A 210 4.86 3.58 -2.30
C LYS A 210 5.97 4.16 -3.16
N HIS A 211 5.60 4.80 -4.28
CA HIS A 211 6.49 5.58 -5.11
C HIS A 211 6.36 7.07 -4.79
N LYS A 212 7.48 7.69 -4.46
CA LYS A 212 7.59 9.13 -4.24
C LYS A 212 8.18 9.80 -5.49
N PRO A 213 7.95 11.11 -5.68
CA PRO A 213 8.68 11.89 -6.67
C PRO A 213 10.21 11.69 -6.55
N GLY A 214 10.89 11.69 -7.68
CA GLY A 214 12.35 11.45 -7.75
C GLY A 214 12.77 9.99 -7.64
N GLY A 215 11.88 9.04 -7.97
CA GLY A 215 12.21 7.62 -8.13
C GLY A 215 12.41 6.82 -6.82
N LYS A 216 12.30 7.47 -5.66
CA LYS A 216 12.38 6.82 -4.34
C LYS A 216 11.15 5.95 -4.12
N ALA A 217 11.39 4.74 -3.60
CA ALA A 217 10.33 3.80 -3.22
C ALA A 217 10.45 3.43 -1.74
N SER A 218 9.33 3.09 -1.12
CA SER A 218 9.29 2.59 0.26
C SER A 218 8.16 1.58 0.41
N ASN A 219 8.34 0.61 1.30
CA ASN A 219 7.32 -0.36 1.63
C ASN A 219 6.70 -0.10 3.00
N THR A 220 5.47 -0.57 3.19
CA THR A 220 4.80 -0.58 4.49
C THR A 220 4.09 -1.91 4.62
N TYR A 221 4.36 -2.61 5.72
CA TYR A 221 3.76 -3.89 6.05
C TYR A 221 2.69 -3.64 7.12
N TYR A 222 1.47 -4.09 6.86
CA TYR A 222 0.33 -3.90 7.75
C TYR A 222 0.10 -5.22 8.46
N LEU A 223 0.17 -5.19 9.79
CA LEU A 223 0.12 -6.38 10.61
C LEU A 223 -1.17 -6.43 11.43
N SER A 224 -1.80 -7.60 11.48
CA SER A 224 -2.96 -7.86 12.34
C SER A 224 -2.48 -8.34 13.71
N PRO A 225 -3.06 -7.82 14.81
CA PRO A 225 -2.84 -8.36 16.15
C PRO A 225 -3.67 -9.63 16.43
N GLU A 226 -4.53 -10.06 15.49
CA GLU A 226 -5.35 -11.29 15.58
C GLU A 226 -6.19 -11.45 16.86
N TYR A 227 -6.63 -10.36 17.50
CA TYR A 227 -7.34 -10.39 18.79
C TYR A 227 -8.55 -11.34 18.89
N TYR A 228 -9.22 -11.62 17.76
CA TYR A 228 -10.38 -12.52 17.74
C TYR A 228 -10.04 -13.92 17.25
N ARG A 229 -9.29 -14.02 16.14
CA ARG A 229 -8.84 -15.27 15.54
C ARG A 229 -7.86 -15.02 14.39
N ALA A 230 -7.09 -16.05 14.08
CA ALA A 230 -6.37 -16.20 12.82
C ALA A 230 -7.32 -16.54 11.67
N LEU A 231 -6.89 -16.30 10.43
CA LEU A 231 -7.54 -16.86 9.24
C LEU A 231 -7.00 -18.26 8.97
N GLU A 232 -7.88 -19.18 8.57
CA GLU A 232 -7.49 -20.54 8.20
C GLU A 232 -6.57 -20.57 6.97
N GLN A 233 -5.72 -21.58 6.90
CA GLN A 233 -4.86 -21.84 5.75
C GLN A 233 -5.66 -21.96 4.44
N ILE A 234 -5.05 -21.55 3.33
CA ILE A 234 -5.61 -21.82 2.01
C ILE A 234 -5.21 -23.24 1.60
N LYS A 235 -6.17 -24.17 1.61
CA LYS A 235 -5.94 -25.58 1.25
C LYS A 235 -5.82 -25.83 -0.27
N THR A 236 -6.24 -24.87 -1.11
CA THR A 236 -6.17 -24.99 -2.57
C THR A 236 -5.01 -24.14 -3.11
N PRO A 237 -4.04 -24.73 -3.82
CA PRO A 237 -2.97 -23.96 -4.46
C PRO A 237 -3.52 -22.84 -5.33
N LEU A 238 -2.80 -21.73 -5.43
CA LEU A 238 -3.05 -20.72 -6.47
C LEU A 238 -2.82 -21.40 -7.84
N THR A 239 -3.86 -21.98 -8.42
CA THR A 239 -3.76 -22.57 -9.76
C THR A 239 -3.43 -21.45 -10.74
N ASN A 240 -2.25 -21.50 -11.34
CA ASN A 240 -1.93 -20.72 -12.54
C ASN A 240 -2.90 -21.15 -13.64
N GLY A 241 -4.01 -20.43 -13.75
CA GLY A 241 -5.01 -20.62 -14.79
C GLY A 241 -4.50 -20.13 -16.13
N PHE A 242 -3.54 -20.84 -16.71
CA PHE A 242 -3.26 -20.84 -18.14
C PHE A 242 -3.20 -22.31 -18.58
N LYS A 243 -4.37 -22.88 -18.88
CA LYS A 243 -4.43 -23.93 -19.88
C LYS A 243 -4.58 -23.20 -21.22
N SER A 244 -3.51 -23.18 -22.00
CA SER A 244 -3.57 -22.87 -23.42
C SER A 244 -4.53 -23.87 -24.08
N SER A 245 -5.66 -23.37 -24.56
CA SER A 245 -6.44 -24.00 -25.62
C SER A 245 -6.20 -23.24 -26.91
#